data_AF-A0A2E9N8B9-F1
#
_entry.id   AF-A0A2E9N8B9-F1
#
_cell.length_a   1.000
_cell.length_b   1.000
_cell.length_c   1.000
_cell.angle_alpha   90.00
_cell.angle_beta   90.00
_cell.angle_gamma   90.00
#
_symmetry.space_group_name_H-M   'P 1'
#
loop_
_entity.id
_entity.type
_entity.pdbx_description
1 polymer ?
#
loop_
_entity_poly.entity_id
_entity_poly.type
_entity_poly.pdbx_seq_one_letter_code
_entity_poly.pdbx_strand_id
1 'polypeptide(L)'
;MTHAMMFTGVDVVDGVPRRWRVENSWDDKVGNKGFFLMNDSWFAEYMFEIAVPKEYLLPELQKALDLEPIVLPAWDPMGSLAGG
;
A
#
# COMPACT_ATOMS: atom_id res chain seq x y z
N MET A 1 9.39 5.57 0.82
CA MET A 1 8.81 4.44 0.05
C MET A 1 9.80 3.97 -1.01
N THR A 2 9.82 2.68 -1.36
CA THR A 2 10.88 2.13 -2.23
C THR A 2 10.41 1.16 -3.33
N HIS A 3 9.20 0.60 -3.22
CA HIS A 3 8.66 -0.33 -4.21
C HIS A 3 7.13 -0.33 -4.15
N ALA A 4 6.49 -0.53 -5.30
CA ALA A 4 5.04 -0.68 -5.42
C ALA A 4 4.66 -2.13 -5.76
N MET A 5 3.63 -2.65 -5.10
CA MET A 5 3.10 -4.01 -5.29
C MET A 5 1.57 -4.01 -5.24
N MET A 6 0.94 -5.15 -5.51
CA MET A 6 -0.53 -5.26 -5.60
C MET A 6 -1.11 -6.18 -4.54
N PHE A 7 -2.10 -5.72 -3.77
CA PHE A 7 -2.88 -6.59 -2.90
C PHE A 7 -3.87 -7.44 -3.71
N THR A 8 -3.89 -8.75 -3.47
CA THR A 8 -4.78 -9.70 -4.17
C THR A 8 -5.62 -10.56 -3.22
N GLY A 9 -5.46 -10.37 -1.91
CA GLY A 9 -6.28 -11.03 -0.90
C GLY A 9 -5.87 -10.67 0.52
N VAL A 10 -6.77 -10.91 1.46
CA VAL A 10 -6.55 -10.72 2.89
C VAL A 10 -7.15 -11.89 3.67
N ASP A 11 -6.43 -12.38 4.67
CA ASP A 11 -6.90 -13.35 5.65
C ASP A 11 -7.37 -12.59 6.90
N VAL A 12 -8.67 -12.71 7.22
CA VAL A 12 -9.34 -11.99 8.31
C VAL A 12 -9.90 -12.99 9.30
N VAL A 13 -9.61 -12.79 10.59
CA VAL A 13 -10.17 -13.58 11.69
C VAL A 13 -10.77 -12.62 12.70
N ASP A 14 -12.03 -12.86 13.09
CA ASP A 14 -12.78 -12.01 14.03
C ASP A 14 -12.80 -10.52 13.63
N GLY A 15 -12.81 -10.25 12.32
CA GLY A 15 -12.79 -8.89 11.77
C GLY A 15 -11.41 -8.22 11.73
N VAL A 16 -10.35 -8.91 12.17
CA VAL A 16 -8.98 -8.40 12.20
C VAL A 16 -8.13 -9.04 11.09
N PRO A 17 -7.48 -8.25 10.22
CA PRO A 17 -6.52 -8.78 9.25
C PRO A 17 -5.34 -9.46 9.95
N ARG A 18 -4.96 -10.65 9.51
CA ARG A 18 -3.74 -11.34 9.97
C ARG A 18 -2.63 -11.24 8.95
N ARG A 19 -2.98 -11.45 7.68
CA ARG A 19 -2.03 -11.54 6.56
C ARG A 19 -2.64 -11.06 5.25
N TRP A 20 -1.80 -10.54 4.39
CA TRP A 20 -2.11 -10.00 3.09
C TRP A 20 -1.39 -10.79 2.01
N ARG A 21 -2.09 -11.15 0.94
CA ARG A 21 -1.48 -11.73 -0.26
C ARG A 21 -1.09 -10.59 -1.19
N VAL A 22 0.17 -10.57 -1.59
CA VAL A 22 0.76 -9.50 -2.40
C VAL A 22 1.32 -10.11 -3.68
N GLU A 23 0.98 -9.53 -4.83
CA GLU A 23 1.58 -9.85 -6.12
C GLU A 23 2.72 -8.85 -6.42
N ASN A 24 3.85 -9.38 -6.89
CA ASN A 24 5.03 -8.60 -7.25
C ASN A 24 5.34 -8.74 -8.76
N SER A 25 6.16 -7.85 -9.30
CA SER A 25 6.53 -7.77 -10.72
C SER A 25 7.86 -8.45 -11.06
N TRP A 26 8.44 -9.21 -10.14
CA TRP A 26 9.78 -9.81 -10.26
C TRP A 26 9.77 -11.24 -10.82
N ASP A 27 8.90 -11.54 -11.78
CA ASP A 27 8.68 -12.89 -12.33
C ASP A 27 8.03 -13.91 -11.37
N ASP A 28 7.82 -15.14 -11.86
CA ASP A 28 7.15 -16.23 -11.12
C ASP A 28 8.11 -17.12 -10.31
N LYS A 29 9.42 -16.92 -10.41
CA LYS A 29 10.45 -17.67 -9.68
C LYS A 29 10.71 -17.09 -8.30
N VAL A 30 10.45 -15.79 -8.11
CA VAL A 30 10.59 -15.13 -6.81
C VAL A 30 9.29 -15.26 -6.00
N GLY A 31 9.43 -15.60 -4.72
CA GLY A 31 8.29 -15.84 -3.84
C GLY A 31 7.59 -17.17 -4.16
N ASN A 32 6.27 -17.20 -4.02
CA ASN A 32 5.44 -18.33 -4.40
C ASN A 32 4.68 -18.00 -5.69
N LYS A 33 5.29 -18.29 -6.84
CA LYS A 33 4.75 -17.96 -8.17
C LYS A 33 4.48 -16.46 -8.35
N GLY A 34 5.42 -15.62 -7.92
CA GLY A 34 5.28 -14.15 -7.95
C GLY A 34 4.47 -13.55 -6.80
N PHE A 35 3.93 -14.38 -5.90
CA PHE A 35 3.18 -13.93 -4.73
C PHE A 35 3.96 -14.01 -3.43
N PHE A 36 3.70 -13.06 -2.55
CA PHE A 36 4.21 -12.96 -1.21
C PHE A 36 3.05 -12.98 -0.21
N LEU A 37 3.37 -13.39 1.02
CA LEU A 37 2.48 -13.31 2.17
C LEU A 37 3.08 -12.30 3.15
N MET A 38 2.34 -11.24 3.40
CA MET A 38 2.76 -10.14 4.27
C MET A 38 1.95 -10.18 5.55
N ASN A 39 2.60 -10.26 6.71
CA ASN A 39 1.92 -10.18 7.99
C ASN A 39 1.35 -8.77 8.19
N ASP A 40 0.22 -8.66 8.89
CA ASP A 40 -0.38 -7.37 9.22
C ASP A 40 0.56 -6.48 10.05
N SER A 41 1.38 -7.07 10.93
CA SER A 41 2.41 -6.34 11.66
C SER A 41 3.50 -5.75 10.75
N TRP A 42 3.77 -6.35 9.59
CA TRP A 42 4.71 -5.78 8.63
C TRP A 42 4.06 -4.62 7.87
N PHE A 43 2.78 -4.76 7.51
CA PHE A 43 1.99 -3.69 6.90
C PHE A 43 2.01 -2.44 7.79
N ALA A 44 1.75 -2.59 9.09
CA ALA A 44 1.70 -1.49 10.04
C ALA A 44 3.01 -0.67 10.12
N GLU A 45 4.17 -1.33 9.97
CA GLU A 45 5.48 -0.70 10.14
C GLU A 45 6.08 -0.16 8.83
N TYR A 46 5.78 -0.81 7.70
CA TYR A 46 6.51 -0.59 6.44
C TYR A 46 5.65 -0.18 5.25
N MET A 47 4.32 -0.17 5.38
CA MET A 47 3.43 0.37 4.36
C MET A 47 3.17 1.85 4.61
N PHE A 48 3.22 2.66 3.55
CA PHE A 48 3.04 4.11 3.62
C PHE A 48 1.87 4.62 2.78
N GLU A 49 1.58 3.98 1.65
CA GLU A 49 0.58 4.45 0.69
C GLU A 49 -0.25 3.28 0.14
N ILE A 50 -1.54 3.54 -0.05
CA ILE A 50 -2.46 2.71 -0.84
C ILE A 50 -3.22 3.59 -1.83
N ALA A 51 -3.56 3.01 -2.98
CA ALA A 51 -4.48 3.62 -3.93
C ALA A 51 -5.81 2.85 -3.90
N VAL A 52 -6.91 3.57 -3.67
CA VAL A 52 -8.26 3.01 -3.67
C VAL A 52 -9.23 3.95 -4.41
N PRO A 53 -10.33 3.45 -5.00
CA PRO A 53 -11.37 4.32 -5.55
C PRO A 53 -11.94 5.25 -4.47
N LYS A 54 -12.16 6.53 -4.83
CA LYS A 54 -12.64 7.58 -3.90
C LYS A 54 -13.92 7.20 -3.16
N GLU A 55 -14.80 6.42 -3.80
CA GLU A 55 -16.08 5.97 -3.23
C GLU A 55 -15.93 5.10 -1.97
N TYR A 56 -14.77 4.46 -1.75
CA TYR A 56 -14.49 3.71 -0.52
C TYR A 56 -14.06 4.58 0.65
N LEU A 57 -13.76 5.86 0.42
CA LEU A 57 -13.37 6.79 1.47
C LEU A 57 -14.61 7.32 2.19
N LEU A 58 -14.48 7.52 3.50
CA LEU A 58 -15.48 8.22 4.28
C LEU A 58 -15.69 9.64 3.73
N PRO A 59 -16.91 10.22 3.80
CA PRO A 59 -17.21 11.53 3.23
C PRO A 59 -16.27 12.66 3.70
N GLU A 60 -15.79 12.60 4.94
CA GLU A 60 -14.81 13.55 5.49
C GLU A 60 -13.44 13.46 4.82
N LEU A 61 -12.97 12.25 4.49
CA LEU A 61 -11.70 12.05 3.78
C LEU A 61 -11.82 12.47 2.32
N GLN A 62 -12.99 12.28 1.71
CA GLN A 62 -13.23 12.76 0.35
C GLN A 62 -13.14 14.30 0.24
N LYS A 63 -13.56 15.03 1.28
CA LYS A 63 -13.46 16.50 1.35
C LYS A 63 -12.02 16.97 1.60
N ALA A 64 -11.19 16.15 2.24
CA ALA A 64 -9.78 16.47 2.46
C ALA A 64 -9.00 16.64 1.14
N LEU A 65 -9.48 16.02 0.06
CA LEU A 65 -8.92 16.16 -1.29
C LEU A 65 -9.08 17.57 -1.88
N ASP A 66 -10.01 18.37 -1.37
CA ASP A 66 -10.28 19.74 -1.84
C ASP A 66 -9.52 20.81 -1.03
N LEU A 67 -8.73 20.40 -0.03
CA LEU A 67 -7.90 21.30 0.76
C LEU A 67 -6.65 21.73 0.00
N GLU A 68 -6.13 22.91 0.33
CA GLU A 68 -4.83 23.35 -0.17
C GLU A 68 -3.74 22.35 0.27
N PRO A 69 -2.98 21.73 -0.66
CA PRO A 69 -2.00 20.71 -0.31
C PRO A 69 -0.79 21.33 0.39
N ILE A 70 -0.22 20.58 1.34
CA ILE A 70 1.09 20.92 1.91
C ILE A 70 2.15 20.57 0.88
N VAL A 71 2.82 21.59 0.35
CA VAL A 71 3.92 21.40 -0.61
C VAL A 71 5.18 20.96 0.14
N LEU A 72 5.63 19.74 -0.14
CA LEU A 72 6.87 19.19 0.42
C LEU A 72 8.07 19.42 -0.51
N PRO A 73 9.30 19.47 0.02
CA PRO A 73 10.52 19.55 -0.79
C PRO A 73 10.66 18.37 -1.76
N ALA A 74 11.38 18.57 -2.86
CA ALA A 74 11.60 17.54 -3.88
C ALA A 74 12.34 16.28 -3.38
N TRP A 75 13.05 16.38 -2.25
CA TRP A 75 13.81 15.28 -1.64
C TRP A 75 13.09 14.63 -0.45
N ASP A 76 11.80 14.92 -0.26
CA ASP A 76 11.01 14.28 0.79
C ASP A 76 10.98 12.74 0.61
N PRO A 77 11.16 11.94 1.68
CA PRO A 77 11.20 10.47 1.58
C PRO A 77 9.87 9.83 1.16
N MET A 78 8.78 10.61 1.11
CA MET A 78 7.47 10.23 0.57
C MET A 78 7.36 10.45 -0.96
N GLY A 79 8.48 10.65 -1.65
CA GLY A 79 8.53 10.82 -3.11
C GLY A 79 8.55 9.50 -3.90
N SER A 80 9.52 9.36 -4.81
CA SER A 80 9.56 8.28 -5.82
C SER A 80 9.43 6.87 -5.23
N LEU A 81 8.55 6.07 -5.82
CA LEU A 81 8.26 4.69 -5.43
C LEU A 81 9.23 3.66 -6.03
N ALA A 82 10.08 4.05 -6.98
CA ALA A 82 11.09 3.21 -7.61
C ALA A 82 12.22 4.11 -8.12
N GLY A 83 13.11 4.53 -7.21
CA GLY A 83 14.36 5.16 -7.60
C GLY A 83 15.24 4.14 -8.32
N GLY A 84 15.56 4.38 -9.58
CA GLY A 84 16.51 3.58 -10.35
C GLY A 84 17.94 3.70 -9.85
#